data_AF-Q97V52-F1
#
_entry.id   AF-Q97V52-F1
#
_cell.length_a   1.000
_cell.length_b   1.000
_cell.length_c   1.000
_cell.angle_alpha   90.00
_cell.angle_beta   90.00
_cell.angle_gamma   90.00
#
_symmetry.space_group_name_H-M   'P 1'
#
loop_
_entity.id
_entity.type
_entity.pdbx_description
1 polymer ?
#
loop_
_entity_poly.entity_id
_entity_poly.type
_entity_poly.pdbx_seq_one_letter_code
_entity_poly.pdbx_strand_id
1 'polypeptide(L)'
;METVTIKVDKEIAELIKKMISLGIAKSKNEAVNMLIEYGRAEIERRVKEEEEVKKLVEKWLQEGFPYKNLDTSDLREERYG
;
A
#
# COMPACT_ATOMS: atom_id res chain seq x y z
N MET A 1 -0.30 6.65 -26.37
CA MET A 1 -0.52 5.34 -25.70
C MET A 1 0.41 4.35 -26.37
N GLU A 2 1.17 3.60 -25.58
CA GLU A 2 1.98 2.51 -26.10
C GLU A 2 1.20 1.21 -26.05
N THR A 3 1.34 0.38 -27.07
CA THR A 3 0.66 -0.92 -27.15
C THR A 3 1.58 -1.99 -26.64
N VAL A 4 1.18 -2.68 -25.57
CA VAL A 4 1.90 -3.82 -25.02
C VAL A 4 1.05 -5.08 -25.17
N THR A 5 1.71 -6.21 -25.45
CA THR A 5 1.08 -7.53 -25.36
C THR A 5 1.51 -8.18 -24.06
N ILE A 6 0.54 -8.52 -23.21
CA ILE A 6 0.78 -9.17 -21.92
C ILE A 6 0.11 -10.54 -21.89
N LYS A 7 0.80 -11.52 -21.32
CA LYS A 7 0.18 -12.80 -20.93
C LYS A 7 -0.22 -12.69 -19.47
N VAL A 8 -1.47 -13.03 -19.18
CA VAL A 8 -2.03 -13.04 -17.82
C VAL A 8 -2.58 -14.42 -17.52
N ASP A 9 -2.69 -14.74 -16.24
CA ASP A 9 -3.37 -15.96 -15.82
C ASP A 9 -4.87 -15.93 -16.18
N LYS A 10 -5.51 -17.09 -16.00
CA LYS A 10 -6.91 -17.27 -16.33
C LYS A 10 -7.83 -16.39 -15.46
N GLU A 11 -7.49 -16.21 -14.19
CA GLU A 11 -8.31 -15.50 -13.22
C GLU A 11 -8.37 -14.00 -13.56
N ILE A 12 -7.24 -13.39 -13.91
CA ILE A 12 -7.18 -12.00 -14.39
C ILE A 12 -7.93 -11.86 -15.71
N ALA A 13 -7.79 -12.82 -16.63
CA ALA A 13 -8.53 -12.79 -17.89
C ALA A 13 -10.06 -12.85 -17.68
N GLU A 14 -10.53 -13.64 -16.71
CA GLU A 14 -11.94 -13.74 -16.33
C GLU A 14 -12.43 -12.46 -15.63
N LEU A 15 -11.62 -11.88 -14.75
CA LEU A 15 -11.91 -10.60 -14.11
C LEU A 15 -12.09 -9.49 -15.16
N ILE A 16 -11.18 -9.37 -16.12
CA ILE A 16 -11.27 -8.38 -17.21
C ILE A 16 -12.58 -8.55 -18.00
N LYS A 17 -12.96 -9.79 -18.33
CA LYS A 17 -14.25 -10.06 -19.01
C LYS A 17 -15.44 -9.61 -18.16
N LYS A 18 -15.40 -9.89 -16.85
CA LYS A 18 -16.47 -9.52 -15.91
C LYS A 18 -16.59 -8.01 -15.75
N MET A 19 -15.47 -7.29 -15.71
CA MET A 19 -15.45 -5.82 -15.68
C MET A 19 -16.16 -5.23 -16.90
N ILE A 20 -15.93 -5.81 -18.08
CA ILE A 20 -16.60 -5.37 -19.31
C ILE A 20 -18.09 -5.74 -19.27
N SER A 21 -18.44 -6.97 -18.90
CA SER A 21 -19.85 -7.41 -18.89
C SER A 21 -20.72 -6.62 -17.91
N LEU A 22 -20.12 -6.12 -16.83
CA LEU A 22 -20.79 -5.29 -15.82
C LEU A 22 -20.78 -3.80 -16.17
N GLY A 23 -20.19 -3.38 -17.29
CA GLY A 23 -20.10 -1.98 -17.69
C GLY A 23 -19.11 -1.14 -16.87
N ILE A 24 -18.27 -1.79 -16.04
CA ILE A 24 -17.19 -1.13 -15.28
C ILE A 24 -16.12 -0.62 -16.25
N ALA A 25 -15.87 -1.37 -17.33
CA ALA A 25 -14.95 -1.00 -18.40
C ALA A 25 -15.65 -1.08 -19.77
N LYS A 26 -15.33 -0.17 -20.69
CA LYS A 26 -15.83 -0.18 -22.08
C LYS A 26 -15.00 -1.10 -22.98
N SER A 27 -13.78 -1.44 -22.57
CA SER A 27 -12.88 -2.31 -23.34
C SER A 27 -11.91 -3.09 -22.45
N LYS A 28 -11.26 -4.12 -23.03
CA LYS A 28 -10.18 -4.86 -22.35
C LYS A 28 -9.03 -3.95 -21.95
N ASN A 29 -8.67 -3.00 -22.81
CA ASN A 29 -7.57 -2.07 -22.56
C ASN A 29 -7.90 -1.15 -21.38
N GLU A 30 -9.12 -0.62 -21.32
CA GLU A 30 -9.56 0.20 -20.19
C GLU A 30 -9.60 -0.60 -18.89
N ALA A 31 -10.10 -1.85 -18.92
CA ALA A 31 -10.07 -2.74 -17.77
C ALA A 31 -8.66 -3.01 -17.26
N VAL A 32 -7.72 -3.32 -18.17
CA VAL A 32 -6.31 -3.54 -17.83
C VAL A 32 -5.68 -2.28 -17.23
N ASN A 33 -5.90 -1.12 -17.83
CA ASN A 33 -5.38 0.13 -17.31
C ASN A 33 -5.93 0.44 -15.92
N MET A 34 -7.23 0.20 -15.67
CA MET A 34 -7.80 0.34 -14.34
C MET A 34 -7.10 -0.58 -13.34
N LEU A 35 -6.94 -1.87 -13.66
CA LEU A 35 -6.23 -2.81 -12.76
C LEU A 35 -4.81 -2.34 -12.45
N ILE A 36 -4.08 -1.84 -13.45
CA ILE A 36 -2.71 -1.33 -13.30
C ILE A 36 -2.70 -0.07 -12.41
N GLU A 37 -3.57 0.91 -12.66
CA GLU A 37 -3.60 2.16 -11.87
C GLU A 37 -4.01 1.90 -10.42
N TYR A 38 -4.99 1.04 -10.18
CA TYR A 38 -5.37 0.65 -8.82
C TYR A 38 -4.22 -0.07 -8.10
N GLY A 39 -3.57 -1.04 -8.77
CA GLY A 39 -2.41 -1.72 -8.22
C GLY A 39 -1.26 -0.77 -7.94
N ARG A 40 -0.99 0.16 -8.86
CA ARG A 40 0.05 1.18 -8.73
C ARG A 40 -0.17 2.06 -7.51
N ALA A 41 -1.38 2.58 -7.32
CA ALA A 41 -1.69 3.45 -6.18
C ALA A 41 -1.45 2.76 -4.83
N GLU A 42 -1.82 1.48 -4.71
CA GLU A 42 -1.57 0.70 -3.50
C GLU A 42 -0.08 0.44 -3.27
N ILE A 43 0.69 0.15 -4.33
CA ILE A 43 2.14 -0.03 -4.21
C ILE A 43 2.83 1.29 -3.83
N GLU A 44 2.47 2.41 -4.47
CA GLU A 44 3.01 3.73 -4.14
C GLU A 44 2.71 4.11 -2.67
N ARG A 45 1.51 3.82 -2.18
CA ARG A 45 1.14 4.01 -0.77
C ARG A 45 2.06 3.22 0.17
N ARG A 46 2.25 1.93 -0.09
CA ARG A 46 3.11 1.06 0.74
C ARG A 46 4.56 1.50 0.72
N VAL A 47 5.08 1.89 -0.43
CA VAL A 47 6.44 2.43 -0.55
C VAL A 47 6.61 3.65 0.35
N LYS A 48 5.66 4.58 0.32
CA LYS A 48 5.70 5.77 1.17
C LYS A 48 5.68 5.42 2.67
N GLU A 49 4.83 4.48 3.07
CA GLU A 49 4.76 4.02 4.46
C GLU A 49 6.10 3.44 4.92
N GLU A 50 6.74 2.60 4.10
CA GLU A 50 8.05 2.02 4.40
C GLU A 50 9.17 3.07 4.43
N GLU A 51 9.13 4.07 3.54
CA GLU A 51 10.07 5.19 3.56
C GLU A 51 9.95 6.02 4.84
N GLU A 52 8.71 6.25 5.33
CA GLU A 52 8.48 6.93 6.60
C GLU A 52 9.01 6.12 7.79
N VAL A 53 8.77 4.80 7.83
CA VAL A 53 9.35 3.91 8.84
C VAL A 53 10.87 4.00 8.82
N LYS A 54 11.49 3.88 7.65
CA LYS A 54 12.95 3.96 7.51
C LYS A 54 13.49 5.29 8.03
N LYS A 55 12.84 6.41 7.69
CA LYS A 55 13.21 7.74 8.18
C LYS A 55 13.13 7.84 9.70
N LEU A 56 12.10 7.27 10.33
CA LEU A 56 11.95 7.25 11.79
C LEU A 56 13.05 6.41 12.46
N VAL A 57 13.37 5.25 11.88
CA VAL A 57 14.46 4.37 12.36
C VAL A 57 15.80 5.09 12.28
N GLU A 58 16.11 5.71 11.14
CA GLU A 58 17.35 6.49 10.95
C GLU A 58 17.44 7.63 11.96
N LYS A 59 16.34 8.38 12.16
CA LYS A 59 16.27 9.45 13.15
C LYS A 59 16.53 8.91 14.56
N TRP A 60 15.91 7.80 14.94
CA TRP A 60 16.13 7.17 16.25
C TRP A 60 17.57 6.70 16.43
N LEU A 61 18.19 6.10 15.40
CA LEU A 61 19.58 5.65 15.46
C LEU A 61 20.56 6.82 15.61
N GLN A 62 20.28 7.97 14.98
CA GLN A 62 21.14 9.16 15.07
C GLN A 62 20.93 9.96 16.35
N GLU A 63 19.68 10.19 16.74
CA GLU A 63 19.34 11.09 17.85
C GLU A 63 19.17 10.35 19.18
N GLY A 64 19.10 9.02 19.15
CA GLY A 64 18.73 8.19 20.29
C GLY A 64 17.24 8.31 20.60
N PHE A 65 16.80 7.68 21.69
CA PHE A 65 15.41 7.79 22.12
C PHE A 65 15.10 9.25 22.52
N PRO A 66 14.06 9.90 21.94
CA PRO A 66 13.88 11.35 22.04
C PRO A 66 13.53 11.83 23.46
N TYR A 67 13.11 10.93 24.34
CA TYR A 67 12.77 11.28 25.71
C TYR A 67 13.85 10.84 26.69
N LYS A 68 14.42 11.80 27.42
CA LYS A 68 15.42 11.51 28.46
C LYS A 68 14.81 11.23 29.83
N ASN A 69 13.59 11.71 30.07
CA ASN A 69 12.89 11.63 31.37
C ASN A 69 11.41 11.27 31.17
N LEU A 70 11.11 10.07 30.65
CA LEU A 70 9.73 9.56 30.72
C LEU A 70 9.46 9.09 32.14
N ASP A 71 8.59 9.80 32.85
CA ASP A 71 7.92 9.21 34.00
C ASP A 71 6.92 8.17 33.48
N THR A 72 7.02 6.94 34.00
CA THR A 72 6.21 5.78 33.59
C THR A 72 5.52 5.17 34.81
N SER A 73 5.37 5.96 35.88
CA SER A 73 4.66 5.54 37.09
C SER A 73 3.16 5.35 36.83
N ASP A 74 2.56 6.16 35.96
CA ASP A 74 1.14 6.14 35.59
C ASP A 74 0.75 4.93 34.73
N LEU A 75 1.61 4.50 33.80
CA LEU A 75 1.38 3.33 32.93
C LEU A 75 1.35 1.98 33.68
N ARG A 76 1.75 1.97 34.97
CA ARG A 76 1.75 0.76 35.81
C ARG A 76 0.45 0.55 36.59
N GLU A 77 -0.36 1.60 36.80
CA GLU A 77 -1.61 1.51 37.55
C GLU A 77 -2.73 0.80 36.74
N GLU A 78 -2.80 0.99 35.42
CA GLU A 78 -3.83 0.35 34.58
C GLU A 78 -3.66 -1.17 34.40
N ARG A 79 -2.50 -1.75 34.72
CA ARG A 79 -2.23 -3.19 34.50
C ARG A 79 -2.52 -4.07 35.72
N TYR A 80 -2.67 -3.47 36.89
CA TYR A 80 -2.85 -4.18 38.16
C TYR A 80 -3.91 -3.56 39.09
N GLY A 81 -4.66 -2.56 38.60
CA GLY A 81 -5.80 -1.95 39.29
C GLY A 81 -7.12 -2.67 39.07
#